data_AF-A0A1H1R4C0-F1
#
_entry.id   AF-A0A1H1R4C0-F1
#
_cell.length_a   1.000
_cell.length_b   1.000
_cell.length_c   1.000
_cell.angle_alpha   90.00
_cell.angle_beta   90.00
_cell.angle_gamma   90.00
#
_symmetry.space_group_name_H-M   'P 1'
#
loop_
_entity.id
_entity.type
_entity.pdbx_description
1 polymer ?
#
loop_
_entity_poly.entity_id
_entity_poly.type
_entity_poly.pdbx_seq_one_letter_code
_entity_poly.pdbx_strand_id
1 'polypeptide(L)'
;MTATSPARIESLEPHQVFVFGSNAEGAHAGGAARLAHERFGAVWGQSSGLQGQSYGIDTMSGLATLESEAHAFLAFAAEHPRLEFLVTELGCGIAGHAPEQVAPMLRGAPANVLLPERFIAVLARESA
;
A
#
# COMPACT_ATOMS: atom_id res chain seq x y z
N MET A 1 4.96 -19.79 -3.07
CA MET A 1 3.69 -19.12 -2.74
C MET A 1 4.01 -17.65 -2.54
N THR A 2 3.37 -16.77 -3.30
CA THR A 2 3.50 -15.31 -3.09
C THR A 2 2.72 -14.97 -1.84
N ALA A 3 3.34 -14.28 -0.88
CA ALA A 3 2.69 -13.94 0.38
C ALA A 3 1.57 -12.90 0.14
N THR A 4 0.43 -13.09 0.78
CA THR A 4 -0.78 -12.28 0.59
C THR A 4 -1.13 -11.52 1.84
N SER A 5 -1.52 -10.25 1.70
CA SER A 5 -2.10 -9.49 2.81
C SER A 5 -3.39 -10.13 3.30
N PRO A 6 -3.65 -10.14 4.62
CA PRO A 6 -4.97 -10.49 5.14
C PRO A 6 -6.06 -9.58 4.56
N ALA A 7 -7.23 -10.13 4.29
CA ALA A 7 -8.38 -9.36 3.79
C ALA A 7 -8.80 -8.22 4.74
N ARG A 8 -8.51 -8.36 6.03
CA ARG A 8 -8.68 -7.31 7.03
C ARG A 8 -7.47 -7.29 7.97
N ILE A 9 -6.90 -6.10 8.17
CA ILE A 9 -5.76 -5.88 9.05
C ILE A 9 -6.27 -5.10 10.26
N GLU A 10 -6.47 -5.79 11.38
CA GLU A 10 -6.97 -5.19 12.62
C GLU A 10 -5.87 -4.96 13.66
N SER A 11 -4.67 -5.50 13.46
CA SER A 11 -3.52 -5.31 14.34
C SER A 11 -2.24 -5.55 13.55
N LEU A 12 -1.12 -5.06 14.09
CA LEU A 12 0.21 -5.23 13.51
C LEU A 12 1.15 -5.81 14.57
N GLU A 13 1.97 -6.77 14.16
CA GLU A 13 3.18 -7.14 14.89
C GLU A 13 4.20 -5.99 14.81
N PRO A 14 5.18 -5.90 15.74
CA PRO A 14 6.12 -4.78 15.80
C PRO A 14 6.96 -4.53 14.52
N HIS A 15 7.09 -5.53 13.66
CA HIS A 15 7.84 -5.46 12.41
C HIS A 15 6.93 -5.27 11.18
N GLN A 16 5.61 -5.25 11.37
CA GLN A 16 4.65 -5.08 10.29
C GLN A 16 4.32 -3.60 10.08
N VAL A 17 4.14 -3.25 8.81
CA VAL A 17 3.80 -1.89 8.37
C VAL A 17 2.54 -1.96 7.52
N PHE A 18 1.54 -1.17 7.91
CA PHE A 18 0.28 -1.04 7.17
C PHE A 18 0.44 -0.08 5.99
N VAL A 19 0.32 -0.56 4.75
CA VAL A 19 0.48 0.26 3.55
C VAL A 19 -0.89 0.67 3.00
N PHE A 20 -1.12 1.98 2.90
CA PHE A 20 -2.42 2.55 2.61
C PHE A 20 -2.37 3.65 1.55
N GLY A 21 -3.50 3.84 0.86
CA GLY A 21 -3.70 4.95 -0.06
C GLY A 21 -4.05 6.24 0.68
N SER A 22 -3.33 7.32 0.37
CA SER A 22 -3.52 8.70 0.84
C SER A 22 -3.92 9.62 -0.32
N ASN A 23 -4.14 10.90 0.01
CA ASN A 23 -4.15 12.04 -0.91
C ASN A 23 -2.91 12.93 -0.69
N ALA A 24 -2.71 13.90 -1.59
CA ALA A 24 -1.60 14.86 -1.57
C ALA A 24 -1.49 15.68 -0.27
N GLU A 25 -2.62 15.96 0.38
CA GLU A 25 -2.67 16.75 1.62
C GLU A 25 -2.38 15.91 2.87
N GLY A 26 -2.30 14.58 2.75
CA GLY A 26 -2.22 13.69 3.92
C GLY A 26 -3.45 13.75 4.81
N ALA A 27 -4.62 14.06 4.23
CA ALA A 27 -5.89 14.12 4.94
C ALA A 27 -6.49 12.71 5.07
N HIS A 28 -6.17 12.06 6.19
CA HIS A 28 -6.49 10.65 6.46
C HIS A 28 -7.90 10.46 7.04
N ALA A 29 -8.92 11.03 6.39
CA ALA A 29 -10.28 11.11 6.94
C ALA A 29 -11.18 9.89 6.65
N GLY A 30 -10.79 9.00 5.74
CA GLY A 30 -11.65 7.89 5.28
C GLY A 30 -10.92 6.59 5.00
N GLY A 31 -11.68 5.49 5.01
CA GLY A 31 -11.21 4.16 4.59
C GLY A 31 -9.95 3.69 5.32
N ALA A 32 -9.02 3.11 4.56
CA ALA A 32 -7.74 2.62 5.09
C ALA A 32 -6.88 3.74 5.69
N ALA A 33 -6.91 4.95 5.12
CA ALA A 33 -6.15 6.08 5.66
C ALA A 33 -6.60 6.46 7.08
N ARG A 34 -7.91 6.50 7.32
CA ARG A 34 -8.47 6.73 8.65
C ARG A 34 -8.03 5.66 9.64
N LEU A 35 -8.09 4.40 9.25
CA LEU A 35 -7.64 3.28 10.09
C LEU A 35 -6.15 3.41 10.43
N ALA A 36 -5.31 3.75 9.45
CA ALA A 36 -3.89 3.97 9.63
C ALA A 36 -3.61 5.10 10.64
N HIS A 37 -4.35 6.21 10.53
CA HIS A 37 -4.22 7.34 11.45
C HIS A 37 -4.67 7.00 12.86
N GLU A 38 -5.85 6.39 13.00
CA GLU A 38 -6.45 6.08 14.31
C GLU A 38 -5.70 4.97 15.07
N ARG A 39 -5.04 4.04 14.38
CA ARG A 39 -4.52 2.81 15.01
C ARG A 39 -3.04 2.51 14.77
N PHE A 40 -2.48 2.94 13.66
CA PHE A 40 -1.15 2.49 13.22
C PHE A 40 -0.15 3.65 13.07
N GLY A 41 -0.50 4.83 13.57
CA GLY A 41 0.41 5.96 13.70
C GLY A 41 0.66 6.74 12.41
N ALA A 42 -0.23 6.64 11.42
CA ALA A 42 -0.17 7.60 10.31
C ALA A 42 -0.38 9.03 10.83
N VAL A 43 0.40 9.96 10.31
CA VAL A 43 0.49 11.36 10.67
C VAL A 43 -0.38 12.17 9.71
N TRP A 44 -1.32 12.94 10.27
CA TRP A 44 -2.11 13.88 9.51
C TRP A 44 -1.20 14.92 8.83
N GLY A 45 -1.44 15.20 7.55
CA GLY A 45 -0.60 16.12 6.77
C GLY A 45 0.60 15.44 6.09
N GLN A 46 0.86 14.15 6.36
CA GLN A 46 1.92 13.40 5.69
C GLN A 46 1.31 12.43 4.68
N SER A 47 1.42 12.77 3.39
CA SER A 47 0.82 12.01 2.29
C SER A 47 1.52 10.68 2.03
N SER A 48 2.86 10.67 2.05
CA SER A 48 3.65 9.52 1.62
C SER A 48 4.81 9.16 2.54
N GLY A 49 5.32 7.94 2.35
CA GLY A 49 6.45 7.39 3.11
C GLY A 49 6.06 6.78 4.46
N LEU A 50 7.08 6.29 5.18
CA LEU A 50 6.93 5.66 6.50
C LEU A 50 6.54 6.70 7.57
N GLN A 51 5.54 6.34 8.37
CA GLN A 51 4.96 7.15 9.45
C GLN A 51 4.33 6.24 10.50
N GLY A 52 4.93 6.19 11.70
CA GLY A 52 4.55 5.20 12.72
C GLY A 52 4.79 3.77 12.23
N GLN A 53 3.78 2.90 12.36
CA GLN A 53 3.74 1.56 11.74
C GLN A 53 2.90 1.57 10.45
N SER A 54 2.88 2.69 9.73
CA SER A 54 2.16 2.85 8.47
C SER A 54 3.06 3.39 7.37
N TYR A 55 2.73 3.10 6.12
CA TYR A 55 3.37 3.70 4.94
C TYR A 55 2.29 4.28 4.02
N GLY A 56 2.35 5.58 3.79
CA GLY A 56 1.41 6.29 2.91
C GLY A 56 1.86 6.25 1.45
N ILE A 57 0.90 6.13 0.53
CA ILE A 57 1.10 6.23 -0.92
C ILE A 57 0.02 7.16 -1.47
N ASP A 58 0.38 8.24 -2.16
CA ASP A 58 -0.59 9.11 -2.83
C ASP A 58 -1.25 8.38 -4.01
N THR A 59 -2.54 8.09 -3.82
CA THR A 59 -3.37 7.38 -4.81
C THR A 59 -4.37 8.31 -5.50
N MET A 60 -4.46 9.57 -5.08
CA MET A 60 -5.51 10.50 -5.50
C MET A 60 -5.01 11.60 -6.44
N SER A 61 -3.69 11.74 -6.61
CA SER A 61 -3.08 12.70 -7.55
C SER A 61 -2.90 12.16 -8.97
N GLY A 62 -3.58 11.07 -9.33
CA GLY A 62 -3.56 10.44 -10.65
C GLY A 62 -2.57 9.28 -10.79
N LEU A 63 -2.72 8.51 -11.87
CA LEU A 63 -1.98 7.25 -12.07
C LEU A 63 -0.46 7.44 -12.19
N ALA A 64 0.01 8.53 -12.80
CA ALA A 64 1.44 8.80 -12.92
C ALA A 64 2.10 9.02 -11.55
N THR A 65 1.43 9.75 -10.65
CA THR A 65 1.91 9.94 -9.27
C THR A 65 1.86 8.62 -8.51
N LEU A 66 0.75 7.88 -8.61
CA LEU A 66 0.62 6.57 -7.98
C LEU A 66 1.72 5.59 -8.42
N GLU A 67 2.03 5.53 -9.72
CA GLU A 67 3.10 4.69 -10.24
C GLU A 67 4.47 5.08 -9.68
N SER A 68 4.78 6.38 -9.66
CA SER A 68 6.03 6.89 -9.07
C SER A 68 6.15 6.56 -7.58
N GLU A 69 5.07 6.75 -6.83
CA GLU A 69 5.04 6.46 -5.39
C GLU A 69 5.10 4.96 -5.10
N ALA A 70 4.44 4.13 -5.91
CA ALA A 70 4.52 2.67 -5.81
C ALA A 70 5.97 2.18 -6.02
N HIS A 71 6.66 2.70 -7.04
CA HIS A 71 8.08 2.37 -7.25
C HIS A 71 8.98 2.84 -6.10
N ALA A 72 8.74 4.04 -5.56
CA ALA A 72 9.46 4.52 -4.38
C ALA A 72 9.23 3.63 -3.16
N PHE A 73 7.99 3.17 -2.96
CA PHE A 73 7.64 2.19 -1.94
C PHE A 73 8.38 0.85 -2.12
N LEU A 74 8.41 0.30 -3.35
CA LEU A 74 9.09 -0.97 -3.60
C LEU A 74 10.60 -0.87 -3.34
N ALA A 75 11.23 0.25 -3.73
CA ALA A 75 12.64 0.51 -3.44
C ALA A 75 12.88 0.59 -1.92
N PHE A 76 12.03 1.32 -1.20
CA PHE A 76 12.09 1.40 0.26
C PHE A 76 11.95 0.00 0.90
N ALA A 77 10.98 -0.80 0.47
CA ALA A 77 10.75 -2.12 1.01
C ALA A 77 11.94 -3.07 0.80
N ALA A 78 12.61 -2.97 -0.35
CA ALA A 78 13.81 -3.76 -0.67
C ALA A 78 15.00 -3.41 0.24
N GLU A 79 15.13 -2.14 0.64
CA GLU A 79 16.17 -1.69 1.59
C GLU A 79 15.86 -2.09 3.05
N HIS A 80 14.63 -2.49 3.34
CA HIS A 80 14.16 -2.81 4.70
C HIS A 80 13.65 -4.25 4.81
N PRO A 81 14.47 -5.28 4.55
CA PRO A 81 14.03 -6.68 4.50
C PRO A 81 13.58 -7.27 5.86
N ARG A 82 13.79 -6.53 6.96
CA ARG A 82 13.31 -6.91 8.31
C ARG A 82 11.89 -6.44 8.60
N LEU A 83 11.34 -5.55 7.79
CA LEU A 83 9.95 -5.10 7.89
C LEU A 83 9.08 -5.92 6.95
N GLU A 84 7.85 -6.18 7.35
CA GLU A 84 6.83 -6.80 6.51
C GLU A 84 5.76 -5.76 6.18
N PHE A 85 5.49 -5.56 4.90
CA PHE A 85 4.57 -4.54 4.41
C PHE A 85 3.24 -5.18 4.00
N LEU A 86 2.19 -4.91 4.78
CA LEU A 86 0.84 -5.39 4.52
C LEU A 86 0.11 -4.37 3.63
N VAL A 87 0.06 -4.64 2.33
CA VAL A 87 -0.54 -3.76 1.33
C VAL A 87 -2.05 -3.94 1.28
N THR A 88 -2.78 -2.82 1.40
CA THR A 88 -4.22 -2.74 1.15
C THR A 88 -4.51 -2.61 -0.35
N GLU A 89 -5.79 -2.62 -0.77
CA GLU A 89 -6.15 -2.36 -2.17
C GLU A 89 -5.94 -0.88 -2.54
N LEU A 90 -4.66 -0.49 -2.73
CA LEU A 90 -4.23 0.86 -3.02
C LEU A 90 -5.06 1.46 -4.17
N GLY A 91 -5.65 2.63 -3.93
CA GLY A 91 -6.42 3.36 -4.92
C GLY A 91 -7.78 2.74 -5.32
N CYS A 92 -8.12 1.52 -4.89
CA CYS A 92 -9.34 0.82 -5.32
C CYS A 92 -10.58 1.15 -4.50
N GLY A 93 -10.42 1.87 -3.39
CA GLY A 93 -11.51 2.38 -2.56
C GLY A 93 -11.99 3.75 -3.03
N ILE A 94 -11.70 4.79 -2.24
CA ILE A 94 -12.17 6.16 -2.48
C ILE A 94 -11.62 6.75 -3.79
N ALA A 95 -10.36 6.44 -4.15
CA ALA A 95 -9.75 6.97 -5.36
C ALA A 95 -10.33 6.37 -6.66
N GLY A 96 -11.00 5.21 -6.58
CA GLY A 96 -11.78 4.64 -7.68
C GLY A 96 -10.99 3.98 -8.81
N HIS A 97 -9.70 3.70 -8.63
CA HIS A 97 -8.90 2.96 -9.63
C HIS A 97 -9.29 1.49 -9.66
N ALA A 98 -9.20 0.86 -10.83
CA ALA A 98 -9.38 -0.57 -10.96
C ALA A 98 -8.10 -1.32 -10.53
N PRO A 99 -8.21 -2.54 -9.95
CA PRO A 99 -7.05 -3.38 -9.66
C PRO A 99 -6.12 -3.60 -10.85
N GLU A 100 -6.68 -3.70 -12.06
CA GLU A 100 -5.95 -3.84 -13.32
C GLU A 100 -5.07 -2.64 -13.67
N GLN A 101 -5.39 -1.45 -13.13
CA GLN A 101 -4.58 -0.25 -13.30
C GLN A 101 -3.44 -0.18 -12.28
N VAL A 102 -3.66 -0.68 -11.06
CA VAL A 102 -2.74 -0.50 -9.93
C VAL A 102 -1.80 -1.70 -9.75
N ALA A 103 -2.31 -2.93 -9.83
CA ALA A 103 -1.52 -4.13 -9.55
C ALA A 103 -0.24 -4.23 -10.42
N PRO A 104 -0.25 -3.89 -11.72
CA PRO A 104 0.97 -3.89 -12.55
C PRO A 104 2.11 -3.00 -12.03
N MET A 105 1.78 -1.92 -11.31
CA MET A 105 2.76 -0.98 -10.71
C MET A 105 3.52 -1.61 -9.51
N LEU A 106 2.97 -2.68 -8.94
CA LEU A 106 3.56 -3.44 -7.83
C LEU A 106 4.29 -4.70 -8.30
N ARG A 107 4.48 -4.86 -9.61
CA ARG A 107 5.19 -6.02 -10.17
C ARG A 107 6.65 -6.03 -9.71
N GLY A 108 7.15 -7.21 -9.35
CA GLY A 108 8.51 -7.34 -8.83
C GLY A 108 8.67 -6.90 -7.38
N ALA A 109 7.56 -6.77 -6.65
CA ALA A 109 7.59 -6.49 -5.22
C ALA A 109 8.49 -7.50 -4.47
N PRO A 110 9.33 -7.02 -3.53
CA PRO A 110 10.21 -7.90 -2.75
C PRO A 110 9.39 -8.83 -1.84
N ALA A 111 9.99 -9.91 -1.37
CA ALA A 111 9.29 -10.97 -0.64
C ALA A 111 8.63 -10.51 0.67
N ASN A 112 9.07 -9.39 1.22
CA ASN A 112 8.51 -8.77 2.42
C ASN A 112 7.34 -7.81 2.13
N VAL A 113 6.88 -7.72 0.88
CA VAL A 113 5.67 -6.99 0.49
C VAL A 113 4.56 -7.99 0.23
N LEU A 114 3.56 -7.98 1.11
CA LEU A 114 2.38 -8.81 1.01
C LEU A 114 1.32 -8.03 0.24
N LEU A 115 0.85 -8.59 -0.88
CA LEU A 115 -0.13 -7.94 -1.74
C LEU A 115 -1.54 -8.47 -1.47
N PRO A 116 -2.60 -7.65 -1.66
CA PRO A 116 -3.96 -8.15 -1.55
C PRO A 116 -4.25 -9.19 -2.64
N GLU A 117 -5.11 -10.16 -2.34
CA GLU A 117 -5.42 -11.29 -3.23
C GLU A 117 -5.86 -10.85 -4.64
N ARG A 118 -6.62 -9.75 -4.74
CA ARG A 118 -7.07 -9.20 -6.03
C ARG A 118 -5.91 -8.70 -6.89
N PHE A 119 -4.85 -8.15 -6.29
CA PHE A 119 -3.66 -7.73 -7.04
C PHE A 119 -2.84 -8.93 -7.48
N ILE A 120 -2.70 -9.96 -6.62
CA ILE A 120 -2.06 -11.22 -7.00
C ILE A 120 -2.80 -11.89 -8.17
N ALA A 121 -4.13 -11.92 -8.15
CA ALA A 121 -4.93 -12.48 -9.22
C ALA A 121 -4.73 -11.76 -10.56
N VAL A 122 -4.62 -10.43 -10.55
CA VAL A 122 -4.28 -9.64 -11.76
C VAL A 122 -2.89 -10.01 -12.27
N LEU A 123 -1.87 -9.97 -11.40
CA LEU A 123 -0.47 -10.25 -11.79
C LEU A 123 -0.26 -11.68 -12.31
N ALA A 124 -1.00 -12.66 -11.78
CA ALA A 124 -0.96 -14.04 -12.24
C ALA A 124 -1.55 -14.22 -13.65
N ARG A 125 -2.57 -13.44 -14.02
CA ARG A 125 -3.23 -13.52 -15.33
C ARG A 125 -2.43 -12.91 -16.46
N GLU A 126 -1.56 -11.94 -16.17
CA GLU A 126 -0.69 -11.31 -17.16
C GLU A 126 0.59 -12.11 -17.44
N SER A 127 0.92 -13.06 -16.56
CA SER A 127 2.09 -13.94 -16.68
C SER A 127 1.78 -15.26 -17.40
N ALA A 128 0.53 -15.45 -17.83
CA ALA A 128 0.00 -16.61 -18.52
C ALA A 128 -0.19 -16.32 -20.02
#